data_AF-A0AAD9WND0-F1
#
_entry.id   AF-A0AAD9WND0-F1
#
_cell.length_a   1.000
_cell.length_b   1.000
_cell.length_c   1.000
_cell.angle_alpha   90.00
_cell.angle_beta   90.00
_cell.angle_gamma   90.00
#
_symmetry.space_group_name_H-M   'P 1'
#
loop_
_entity.id
_entity.type
_entity.pdbx_description
1 polymer ?
#
loop_
_entity_poly.entity_id
_entity_poly.type
_entity_poly.pdbx_seq_one_letter_code
_entity_poly.pdbx_strand_id
1 'polypeptide(L)'
;MNKSFIALIPKVDNPRSFRDFRPIYLIGSLYKILAKILANRLRKIMHLIIGESQMTFVRGRKIINSFIVASDIINEWKRDKEGGFLLKLDFEKAYDYVDHSFIDEVLVVMGFRVKWRNRISWCISSPMLTITVNSSPTKQFSIERGP
;
A
#
# COMPACT_ATOMS: atom_id res chain seq x y z
N MET A 1 10.70 -4.64 -19.35
CA MET A 1 11.08 -3.46 -18.53
C MET A 1 10.66 -3.54 -17.07
N ASN A 2 9.86 -4.54 -16.65
CA ASN A 2 9.54 -4.77 -15.24
C ASN A 2 10.13 -6.10 -14.77
N LYS A 3 11.47 -6.20 -14.71
CA LYS A 3 12.14 -7.32 -14.06
C LYS A 3 12.43 -6.91 -12.63
N SER A 4 11.89 -7.64 -11.67
CA SER A 4 12.11 -7.40 -10.25
C SER A 4 12.73 -8.64 -9.63
N PHE A 5 13.70 -8.44 -8.74
CA PHE A 5 14.30 -9.56 -8.01
C PHE A 5 13.70 -9.64 -6.61
N ILE A 6 13.55 -10.85 -6.08
CA ILE A 6 13.21 -11.06 -4.67
C ILE A 6 14.47 -11.54 -3.96
N ALA A 7 14.93 -10.76 -2.99
CA ALA A 7 15.95 -11.19 -2.04
C ALA A 7 15.27 -11.71 -0.78
N LEU A 8 15.68 -12.89 -0.31
CA LEU A 8 15.18 -13.48 0.93
C LEU A 8 16.13 -13.12 2.07
N ILE A 9 15.67 -12.31 3.02
CA ILE A 9 16.45 -11.96 4.21
C ILE A 9 15.99 -12.83 5.39
N PRO A 10 16.88 -13.59 6.04
CA PRO A 10 16.50 -14.38 7.22
C PRO A 10 16.07 -13.47 8.38
N LYS A 11 15.00 -13.84 9.08
CA LYS A 11 14.52 -13.18 10.31
C LYS A 11 15.16 -13.77 11.57
N VAL A 12 15.74 -14.97 11.46
CA VAL A 12 16.31 -15.77 12.55
C VAL A 12 17.61 -16.43 12.07
N ASP A 13 18.49 -16.82 12.99
CA ASP A 13 19.84 -17.32 12.66
C ASP A 13 19.85 -18.64 11.87
N ASN A 14 18.86 -19.51 12.07
CA ASN A 14 18.75 -20.80 11.38
C ASN A 14 17.34 -20.99 10.78
N PRO A 15 17.04 -20.34 9.64
CA PRO A 15 15.72 -20.39 9.04
C PRO A 15 15.41 -21.80 8.49
N ARG A 16 14.26 -22.36 8.86
CA ARG A 16 13.82 -23.71 8.45
C ARG A 16 12.58 -23.68 7.56
N SER A 17 11.83 -22.58 7.58
CA SER A 17 10.62 -22.38 6.79
C SER A 17 10.69 -21.09 5.99
N PHE A 18 9.94 -21.00 4.89
CA PHE A 18 9.78 -19.75 4.13
C PHE A 18 9.27 -18.59 5.00
N ARG A 19 8.51 -18.89 6.06
CA ARG A 19 8.00 -17.87 7.02
C ARG A 19 9.13 -17.18 7.79
N ASP A 20 10.27 -17.84 7.93
CA ASP A 20 11.47 -17.34 8.60
C ASP A 20 12.22 -16.34 7.72
N PHE A 21 11.82 -16.16 6.47
CA PHE A 21 12.38 -15.16 5.57
C PHE A 21 11.45 -13.95 5.43
N ARG A 22 12.08 -12.79 5.21
CA ARG A 22 11.42 -11.58 4.75
C ARG A 22 11.79 -11.38 3.27
N PRO A 23 10.83 -11.49 2.35
CA PRO A 23 11.08 -11.16 0.96
C PRO A 23 11.28 -9.64 0.83
N ILE A 24 12.29 -9.23 0.09
CA ILE A 24 12.51 -7.84 -0.32
C ILE A 24 12.49 -7.78 -1.84
N TYR A 25 11.56 -6.96 -2.36
CA TYR A 25 11.45 -6.67 -3.79
C TYR A 25 12.50 -5.63 -4.22
N LEU A 26 13.49 -6.10 -4.95
CA LEU A 26 14.49 -5.29 -5.62
C LEU A 26 13.95 -4.87 -6.99
N ILE A 27 13.25 -3.74 -6.97
CA ILE A 27 12.70 -3.09 -8.16
C ILE A 27 13.70 -2.07 -8.71
N GLY A 28 13.77 -1.94 -10.04
CA GLY A 28 14.66 -0.99 -10.71
C GLY A 28 14.50 0.46 -10.24
N SER A 29 15.62 1.19 -10.14
CA SER A 29 15.65 2.59 -9.68
C SER A 29 14.80 3.53 -10.55
N LEU A 30 14.79 3.33 -11.87
CA LEU A 30 13.98 4.11 -12.80
C LEU A 30 12.47 4.00 -12.47
N TYR A 31 11.99 2.79 -12.17
CA TYR A 31 10.60 2.60 -11.74
C TYR A 31 10.32 3.37 -10.45
N LYS A 32 11.23 3.30 -9.45
CA LYS A 32 11.07 4.01 -8.17
C LYS A 32 11.00 5.53 -8.39
N ILE A 33 11.80 6.08 -9.30
CA ILE A 33 11.78 7.50 -9.67
C ILE A 33 10.43 7.87 -10.30
N LEU A 34 9.96 7.10 -11.29
CA LEU A 34 8.69 7.36 -11.96
C LEU A 34 7.50 7.28 -11.00
N ALA A 35 7.43 6.23 -10.17
CA ALA A 35 6.41 6.07 -9.14
C ALA A 35 6.44 7.24 -8.15
N LYS A 36 7.64 7.70 -7.74
CA LYS A 36 7.78 8.86 -6.85
C LYS A 36 7.28 10.16 -7.49
N ILE A 37 7.54 10.37 -8.78
CA ILE A 37 7.03 11.54 -9.52
C ILE A 37 5.50 11.52 -9.54
N LEU A 38 4.88 10.37 -9.83
CA LEU A 38 3.42 10.23 -9.83
C LEU A 38 2.82 10.48 -8.43
N ALA A 39 3.39 9.86 -7.39
CA ALA A 39 2.96 10.04 -6.00
C ALA A 39 3.07 11.51 -5.56
N ASN A 40 4.16 12.19 -5.91
CA ASN A 40 4.36 13.60 -5.57
C ASN A 40 3.36 14.54 -6.25
N ARG A 41 2.89 14.20 -7.46
CA ARG A 41 1.83 14.93 -8.15
C ARG A 41 0.47 14.67 -7.52
N LEU A 42 0.14 13.41 -7.23
CA LEU A 42 -1.10 13.02 -6.57
C LEU A 42 -1.22 13.68 -5.18
N ARG A 43 -0.12 13.75 -4.44
CA ARG A 43 -0.05 14.41 -3.14
C ARG A 43 -0.56 15.86 -3.14
N LYS A 44 -0.42 16.59 -4.26
CA LYS A 44 -0.87 18.00 -4.35
C LYS A 44 -2.39 18.13 -4.27
N ILE A 45 -3.12 17.14 -4.75
CA ILE A 45 -4.59 17.14 -4.81
C ILE A 45 -5.22 16.23 -3.75
N MET A 46 -4.40 15.57 -2.93
CA MET A 46 -4.84 14.56 -1.96
C MET A 46 -5.93 15.11 -1.03
N HIS A 47 -5.80 16.36 -0.58
CA HIS A 47 -6.78 17.03 0.29
C HIS A 47 -8.16 17.25 -0.36
N LEU A 48 -8.27 17.22 -1.69
CA LEU A 48 -9.54 17.38 -2.42
C LEU A 48 -10.28 16.06 -2.60
N ILE A 49 -9.57 14.93 -2.54
CA ILE A 49 -10.10 13.61 -2.89
C ILE A 49 -10.27 12.68 -1.69
N ILE A 50 -9.72 13.04 -0.53
CA ILE A 50 -9.86 12.27 0.71
C ILE A 50 -10.71 13.03 1.73
N GLY A 51 -11.54 12.29 2.47
CA GLY A 51 -12.29 12.85 3.59
C GLY A 51 -11.38 13.35 4.71
N GLU A 52 -11.90 14.26 5.54
CA GLU A 52 -11.16 14.81 6.68
C GLU A 52 -10.73 13.73 7.67
N SER A 53 -11.52 12.67 7.84
CA SER A 53 -11.29 11.56 8.77
C SER A 53 -10.07 10.69 8.46
N GLN A 54 -9.50 10.76 7.25
CA GLN A 54 -8.33 9.97 6.88
C GLN A 54 -7.03 10.60 7.43
N MET A 55 -6.51 10.10 8.54
CA MET A 55 -5.34 10.69 9.22
C MET A 55 -3.97 10.16 8.77
N THR A 56 -3.92 8.99 8.15
CA THR A 56 -2.66 8.32 7.78
C THR A 56 -2.29 8.55 6.31
N PHE A 57 -1.00 8.56 6.01
CA PHE A 57 -0.44 8.73 4.65
C PHE A 57 -0.78 10.07 3.95
N VAL A 58 -1.24 11.05 4.71
CA VAL A 58 -1.60 12.39 4.21
C VAL A 58 -0.66 13.41 4.82
N ARG A 59 -0.05 14.26 3.97
CA ARG A 59 0.85 15.30 4.44
C ARG A 59 0.11 16.27 5.35
N GLY A 60 0.65 16.51 6.54
CA GLY A 60 0.09 17.45 7.52
C GLY A 60 -0.93 16.84 8.49
N ARG A 61 -1.35 15.59 8.28
CA ARG A 61 -2.20 14.87 9.23
C ARG A 61 -1.35 13.92 10.08
N LYS A 62 -1.70 13.82 11.37
CA LYS A 62 -0.99 12.97 12.34
C LYS A 62 -1.92 11.85 12.78
N ILE A 63 -1.40 10.63 12.84
CA ILE A 63 -2.15 9.45 13.31
C ILE A 63 -2.72 9.63 14.72
N ILE A 64 -2.03 10.41 15.57
CA ILE A 64 -2.47 10.69 16.93
C ILE A 64 -3.82 11.43 16.99
N ASN A 65 -4.17 12.19 15.94
CA ASN A 65 -5.44 12.91 15.89
C ASN A 65 -6.62 11.93 15.84
N SER A 66 -6.49 10.79 15.14
CA SER A 66 -7.54 9.74 15.14
C SER A 66 -7.77 9.17 16.53
N PHE A 67 -6.69 8.98 17.30
CA PHE A 67 -6.79 8.46 18.66
C PHE A 67 -7.47 9.47 19.60
N ILE A 68 -7.12 10.76 19.49
CA ILE A 68 -7.75 11.84 20.28
C ILE A 68 -9.25 11.88 20.01
N VAL A 69 -9.66 11.94 18.74
CA VAL A 69 -11.08 11.97 18.36
C VAL A 69 -11.84 10.76 18.90
N ALA A 70 -11.27 9.55 18.78
CA ALA A 70 -11.90 8.35 19.32
C ALA A 70 -12.00 8.39 20.86
N SER A 71 -10.97 8.89 21.54
CA SER A 71 -10.98 9.03 23.00
C SER A 71 -12.02 10.04 23.47
N ASP A 72 -12.19 11.15 22.76
CA ASP A 72 -13.18 12.18 23.09
C ASP A 72 -14.61 11.63 22.97
N ILE A 73 -14.92 10.89 21.89
CA ILE A 73 -16.21 10.22 21.70
C ILE A 73 -16.50 9.22 22.85
N ILE A 74 -15.50 8.42 23.24
CA ILE A 74 -15.67 7.46 24.34
C ILE A 74 -15.92 8.18 25.67
N ASN A 75 -15.22 9.31 25.91
CA ASN A 75 -15.39 10.09 27.13
C ASN A 75 -16.76 10.77 27.18
N GLU A 76 -17.27 11.23 26.05
CA GLU A 76 -18.62 11.77 25.90
C GLU A 76 -19.69 10.74 26.24
N TRP A 77 -19.62 9.54 25.66
CA TRP A 77 -20.55 8.44 26.00
C TRP A 77 -20.56 8.13 27.50
N LYS A 78 -19.38 8.10 28.14
CA LYS A 78 -19.27 7.87 29.59
C LYS A 78 -19.92 8.99 30.41
N ARG A 79 -19.73 10.25 30.00
CA ARG A 79 -20.28 11.42 30.69
C ARG A 79 -21.81 11.44 30.60
N ASP A 80 -22.33 11.17 29.41
CA ASP A 80 -23.75 11.30 29.12
C ASP A 80 -24.54 10.01 29.45
N LYS A 81 -23.82 8.98 29.95
CA LYS A 81 -24.34 7.64 30.28
C LYS A 81 -25.01 6.96 29.09
N GLU A 82 -24.55 7.31 27.89
CA GLU A 82 -24.98 6.70 26.65
C GLU A 82 -24.11 5.47 26.33
N GLY A 83 -24.75 4.44 25.77
CA GLY A 83 -24.03 3.30 25.21
C GLY A 83 -23.53 3.61 23.79
N GLY A 84 -22.43 2.97 23.40
CA GLY A 84 -21.93 3.06 22.03
C GLY A 84 -21.10 1.84 21.65
N PHE A 85 -20.89 1.66 20.34
CA PHE A 85 -20.07 0.58 19.80
C PHE A 85 -18.86 1.14 19.06
N LEU A 86 -17.69 0.58 19.34
CA LEU A 86 -16.47 0.87 18.60
C LEU A 86 -16.16 -0.30 17.66
N LEU A 87 -16.21 -0.04 16.35
CA LEU A 87 -15.84 -1.01 15.33
C LEU A 87 -14.41 -0.75 14.86
N LYS A 88 -13.51 -1.72 15.09
CA LYS A 88 -12.15 -1.71 14.54
C LYS A 88 -12.07 -2.69 13.38
N LEU A 89 -11.90 -2.17 12.17
CA LEU A 89 -11.66 -2.97 10.97
C LEU A 89 -10.18 -2.91 10.61
N ASP A 90 -9.61 -4.06 10.27
CA ASP A 90 -8.24 -4.17 9.77
C ASP A 90 -8.22 -5.08 8.54
N PHE A 91 -7.42 -4.71 7.54
CA PHE A 91 -7.30 -5.47 6.31
C PHE A 91 -5.98 -6.23 6.32
N GLU A 92 -6.06 -7.56 6.44
CA GLU A 92 -4.88 -8.41 6.28
C GLU A 92 -4.30 -8.21 4.88
N LYS A 93 -3.00 -7.89 4.79
CA LYS A 93 -2.25 -7.78 3.53
C LYS A 93 -2.96 -6.94 2.46
N ALA A 94 -3.48 -5.78 2.87
CA ALA A 94 -4.24 -4.89 1.99
C ALA A 94 -3.57 -4.63 0.62
N TYR A 95 -2.24 -4.45 0.58
CA TYR A 95 -1.53 -4.21 -0.67
C TYR A 95 -1.41 -5.43 -1.58
N ASP A 96 -1.46 -6.64 -1.02
CA ASP A 96 -1.32 -7.90 -1.78
C ASP A 96 -2.68 -8.32 -2.37
N TYR A 97 -3.79 -7.95 -1.71
CA TYR A 97 -5.14 -8.38 -2.07
C TYR A 97 -5.97 -7.36 -2.85
N VAL A 98 -5.52 -6.11 -2.97
CA VAL A 98 -6.23 -5.12 -3.77
C VAL A 98 -6.21 -5.51 -5.26
N ASP A 99 -7.41 -5.57 -5.84
CA ASP A 99 -7.58 -5.76 -7.28
C ASP A 99 -7.15 -4.49 -8.04
N HIS A 100 -6.27 -4.65 -9.02
CA HIS A 100 -5.78 -3.54 -9.84
C HIS A 100 -6.88 -2.95 -10.75
N SER A 101 -7.88 -3.74 -11.14
CA SER A 101 -9.04 -3.25 -11.89
C SER A 101 -9.88 -2.28 -11.05
N PHE A 102 -10.09 -2.62 -9.78
CA PHE A 102 -10.80 -1.76 -8.83
C PHE A 102 -10.09 -0.41 -8.62
N ILE A 103 -8.75 -0.36 -8.64
CA ILE A 103 -8.01 0.91 -8.59
C ILE A 103 -8.37 1.80 -9.79
N ASP A 104 -8.48 1.24 -10.99
CA ASP A 104 -8.84 2.01 -12.19
C ASP A 104 -10.28 2.55 -12.10
N GLU A 105 -11.22 1.73 -11.61
CA GLU A 105 -12.62 2.13 -11.37
C GLU A 105 -12.70 3.30 -10.39
N VAL A 106 -11.97 3.24 -9.27
CA VAL A 106 -11.91 4.33 -8.29
C VAL A 106 -11.36 5.60 -8.93
N LEU A 107 -10.31 5.49 -9.76
CA LEU A 107 -9.75 6.64 -10.46
C LEU A 107 -10.72 7.25 -11.50
N VAL A 108 -11.58 6.44 -12.12
CA VAL A 108 -12.68 6.93 -12.99
C VAL A 108 -13.65 7.77 -12.17
N VAL A 109 -14.14 7.25 -11.05
CA VAL A 109 -15.10 7.94 -10.17
C VAL A 109 -14.52 9.24 -9.63
N MET A 110 -13.23 9.27 -9.30
CA MET A 110 -12.51 10.48 -8.87
C MET A 110 -12.23 11.48 -10.01
N GLY A 111 -12.60 11.17 -11.26
CA GLY A 111 -12.46 12.08 -12.39
C GLY A 111 -11.06 12.14 -13.03
N PHE A 112 -10.20 11.15 -12.79
CA PHE A 112 -8.88 11.12 -13.40
C PHE A 112 -8.94 10.81 -14.89
N ARG A 113 -8.26 11.65 -15.69
CA ARG A 113 -8.15 11.48 -17.14
C ARG A 113 -7.45 10.16 -17.50
N VAL A 114 -7.84 9.57 -18.62
CA VAL A 114 -7.28 8.31 -19.16
C VAL A 114 -5.75 8.31 -19.20
N LYS A 115 -5.12 9.41 -19.64
CA LYS A 115 -3.65 9.53 -19.67
C LYS A 115 -2.99 9.33 -18.29
N TRP A 116 -3.65 9.76 -17.21
CA TRP A 116 -3.15 9.56 -15.84
C TRP A 116 -3.36 8.13 -15.39
N ARG A 117 -4.57 7.59 -15.63
CA ARG A 117 -4.91 6.21 -15.31
C ARG A 117 -3.98 5.21 -15.99
N ASN A 118 -3.64 5.41 -17.27
CA ASN A 118 -2.66 4.58 -17.98
C ASN A 118 -1.26 4.59 -17.34
N ARG A 119 -0.83 5.72 -16.75
CA ARG A 119 0.46 5.80 -16.04
C ARG A 119 0.42 5.04 -14.73
N ILE A 120 -0.69 5.11 -14.00
CA ILE A 120 -0.90 4.33 -12.78
C ILE A 120 -0.96 2.84 -13.11
N SER A 121 -1.76 2.45 -14.11
CA SER A 121 -1.88 1.08 -14.62
C SER A 121 -0.52 0.50 -14.99
N TRP A 122 0.32 1.26 -15.70
CA TRP A 122 1.69 0.83 -16.00
C TRP A 122 2.53 0.58 -14.73
N CYS A 123 2.38 1.43 -13.70
CA CYS A 123 3.11 1.28 -12.44
C CYS A 123 2.65 0.09 -11.59
N ILE A 124 1.37 -0.28 -11.64
CA ILE A 124 0.81 -1.40 -10.86
C ILE A 124 0.74 -2.70 -11.66
N SER A 125 0.98 -2.67 -12.98
CA SER A 125 1.02 -3.87 -13.81
C SER A 125 2.07 -4.87 -13.33
N SER A 126 1.72 -6.15 -13.37
CA SER A 126 2.52 -7.23 -12.80
C SER A 126 3.94 -7.26 -13.38
N PRO A 127 4.99 -7.15 -12.55
CA PRO A 127 6.35 -7.38 -12.99
C PRO A 127 6.59 -8.87 -13.21
N MET A 128 7.56 -9.18 -14.07
CA MET A 128 8.12 -10.52 -14.15
C MET A 128 9.18 -10.66 -13.06
N LEU A 129 8.99 -11.61 -12.14
CA LEU A 129 9.80 -11.78 -10.93
C LEU A 129 10.82 -12.89 -11.07
N THR A 130 11.96 -12.69 -10.39
CA THR A 130 13.01 -13.70 -10.23
C THR A 130 13.42 -13.75 -8.76
N ILE A 131 13.42 -14.94 -8.15
CA ILE A 131 13.94 -15.09 -6.79
C ILE A 131 15.46 -15.24 -6.88
N THR A 132 16.18 -14.60 -5.98
CA THR A 132 17.63 -14.78 -5.88
C THR A 132 17.93 -15.66 -4.67
N VAL A 133 18.47 -16.85 -4.91
CA VAL A 133 18.85 -17.82 -3.88
C VAL A 133 20.38 -17.92 -3.87
N ASN A 134 21.03 -17.60 -2.75
CA ASN A 134 22.50 -17.58 -2.64
C ASN A 134 23.17 -16.77 -3.77
N SER A 135 22.65 -15.57 -4.05
CA SER A 135 23.09 -14.70 -5.15
C SER A 135 22.90 -15.24 -6.57
N SER A 136 22.21 -16.37 -6.73
CA SER A 136 21.89 -16.97 -8.03
C SER A 136 20.41 -16.77 -8.39
N PRO A 137 20.09 -16.24 -9.59
CA PRO A 137 18.72 -16.02 -10.02
C PRO A 137 18.02 -17.34 -10.42
N THR A 138 16.76 -17.51 -10.00
CA THR A 138 15.90 -18.61 -10.44
C THR A 138 15.26 -18.34 -11.81
N LYS A 139 14.47 -19.31 -12.30
CA LYS A 139 13.57 -19.07 -13.43
C LYS A 139 12.60 -17.92 -13.11
N GLN A 140 12.26 -17.17 -14.15
CA GLN A 140 11.36 -16.03 -14.06
C GLN A 140 9.90 -16.50 -14.05
N PHE A 141 9.05 -15.86 -13.25
CA PHE A 141 7.62 -16.13 -13.19
C PHE A 141 6.82 -14.83 -13.11
N SER A 142 5.59 -14.83 -13.60
CA SER A 142 4.64 -13.74 -13.43
C SER A 142 3.87 -13.90 -12.13
N ILE A 143 3.45 -12.79 -11.54
CA ILE A 143 2.49 -12.78 -10.43
C ILE A 143 1.17 -12.15 -10.87
N GLU A 144 0.06 -12.69 -10.37
CA GLU A 144 -1.27 -12.18 -10.70
C GLU A 144 -1.70 -11.05 -9.78
N ARG A 145 -1.15 -11.01 -8.55
CA ARG A 145 -1.46 -10.01 -7.51
C ARG A 145 -0.22 -9.70 -6.69
N GLY A 146 -0.16 -8.48 -6.15
CA GLY A 146 1.01 -7.98 -5.42
C GLY A 146 2.10 -7.43 -6.33
N PRO A 147 3.01 -6.63 -5.78
CA PRO A 147 4.33 -7.09 -5.34
C PRO A 147 4.32 -7.54 -3.88
#